data_AF-A0A958HI55-F1
#
_entry.id   AF-A0A958HI55-F1
#
_cell.length_a   1.000
_cell.length_b   1.000
_cell.length_c   1.000
_cell.angle_alpha   90.00
_cell.angle_beta   90.00
_cell.angle_gamma   90.00
#
_symmetry.space_group_name_H-M   'P 1'
#
loop_
_entity.id
_entity.type
_entity.pdbx_description
1 polymer ?
#
loop_
_entity_poly.entity_id
_entity_poly.type
_entity_poly.pdbx_seq_one_letter_code
_entity_poly.pdbx_strand_id
1 'polypeptide(L)'
;SGGARHEPDRLTGVDRRKIQGRTAAIRAFMDSYRGNVPGIIHHARRALAFLPKTDTTWLSMTAIVWGDAHGFAGDMQAAHEARAEALKVCQEAGDLYFIMLASMKVAITVREQGRLHETLAICSQQVQLARDCGLAQTRLMGLFLTIRGEVLAESGDLEGALREAQQGIALVTGGIDMSMVGWGHLCLARVLFSKGDLAGADAAIRKMESIARESFVPPWIIGQMAAWQTRLWLVERKLEAAAQWMRDREQVVAVTPQTAQATGYFPLIEQIMFARVLIAQERLGEATGLLEELYATATVHDRVTRVIEILNLQALALQAASETAQAMAVLEQSLAMAEPLGFLQIFMDEGPPMAILLYQALTRGIAPEYVRRLLAAFPAVEAKEPARSETQPSDSGLIEPLSEREIEVLQLVAAGLTNQEIAGRLFLSQHTVKVHARNIYGKLGVKNRTQAAARGKALGILSDS
;
A
#
# COMPACT_ATOMS: atom_id res chain seq x y z
N SER A 1 15.65 63.27 42.74
CA SER A 1 14.62 62.58 41.93
C SER A 1 15.23 61.31 41.38
N GLY A 2 15.04 60.20 42.10
CA GLY A 2 15.68 58.92 41.82
C GLY A 2 15.11 58.27 40.55
N GLY A 3 16.01 57.94 39.62
CA GLY A 3 15.67 57.17 38.43
C GLY A 3 15.38 55.73 38.81
N ALA A 4 14.11 55.33 38.71
CA ALA A 4 13.72 53.93 38.68
C ALA A 4 14.23 53.32 37.35
N ARG A 5 15.41 52.71 37.38
CA ARG A 5 15.84 51.79 36.33
C ARG A 5 14.95 50.55 36.45
N HIS A 6 14.09 50.32 35.47
CA HIS A 6 13.48 49.00 35.26
C HIS A 6 14.62 47.99 35.07
N GLU A 7 14.87 47.14 36.06
CA GLU A 7 15.62 45.91 35.84
C GLU A 7 14.79 45.01 34.91
N PRO A 8 15.35 44.50 33.80
CA PRO A 8 14.66 43.52 32.99
C PRO A 8 14.48 42.25 33.82
N ASP A 9 13.24 41.80 33.96
CA ASP A 9 12.81 40.60 34.68
C ASP A 9 13.67 39.39 34.24
N ARG A 10 14.69 39.04 35.04
CA ARG A 10 15.63 37.97 34.70
C ARG A 10 14.95 36.64 35.00
N LEU A 11 14.50 35.94 33.95
CA LEU A 11 14.02 34.56 33.99
C LEU A 11 14.83 33.72 34.98
N THR A 12 14.16 33.07 35.93
CA THR A 12 14.82 32.23 36.94
C THR A 12 15.53 31.04 36.26
N GLY A 13 16.48 30.41 36.96
CA GLY A 13 17.15 29.21 36.43
C GLY A 13 16.18 28.06 36.11
N VAL A 14 15.07 27.99 36.84
CA VAL A 14 13.98 27.02 36.63
C VAL A 14 13.18 27.37 35.36
N ASP A 15 12.82 28.64 35.17
CA ASP A 15 12.12 29.09 33.97
C ASP A 15 12.96 28.91 32.71
N ARG A 16 14.28 29.16 32.82
CA ARG A 16 15.22 28.93 31.73
C ARG A 16 15.30 27.46 31.34
N ARG A 17 15.38 26.53 32.30
CA ARG A 17 15.35 25.08 32.03
C ARG A 17 14.04 24.65 31.38
N LYS A 18 12.91 25.11 31.90
CA LYS A 18 11.58 24.81 31.36
C LYS A 18 11.44 25.30 29.91
N ILE A 19 11.85 26.52 29.61
CA ILE A 19 11.88 27.06 28.24
C ILE A 19 12.79 26.21 27.35
N GLN A 20 13.99 25.84 27.80
CA GLN A 20 14.90 24.97 27.04
C GLN A 20 14.28 23.61 26.72
N GLY A 21 13.59 22.99 27.68
CA GLY A 21 12.87 21.72 27.47
C GLY A 21 11.78 21.85 26.42
N ARG A 22 10.92 22.88 26.53
CA ARG A 22 9.84 23.13 25.56
C ARG A 22 10.38 23.47 24.18
N THR A 23 11.41 24.30 24.07
CA THR A 23 12.07 24.60 22.78
C THR A 23 12.66 23.36 22.15
N ALA A 24 13.31 22.50 22.94
CA ALA A 24 13.83 21.23 22.45
C ALA A 24 12.70 20.31 21.96
N ALA A 25 11.57 20.27 22.67
CA ALA A 25 10.40 19.50 22.25
C ALA A 25 9.83 19.99 20.91
N ILE A 26 9.72 21.31 20.71
CA ILE A 26 9.30 21.92 19.43
C ILE A 26 10.27 21.53 18.31
N ARG A 27 11.59 21.60 18.56
CA ARG A 27 12.59 21.20 17.56
C ARG A 27 12.50 19.72 17.20
N ALA A 28 12.29 18.86 18.18
CA ALA A 28 12.07 17.44 17.95
C ALA A 28 10.83 17.20 17.07
N PHE A 29 9.73 17.91 17.33
CA PHE A 29 8.53 17.85 16.49
C PHE A 29 8.80 18.32 15.06
N MET A 30 9.53 19.43 14.88
CA MET A 30 9.91 19.92 13.55
C MET A 30 10.82 18.94 12.80
N ASP A 31 11.74 18.26 13.51
CA ASP A 31 12.55 17.21 12.92
C ASP A 31 11.72 15.98 12.56
N SER A 32 10.74 15.59 13.38
CA SER A 32 9.78 14.52 13.06
C SER A 32 8.98 14.85 11.81
N TYR A 33 8.46 16.08 11.73
CA TYR A 33 7.72 16.54 10.56
C TYR A 33 8.57 16.49 9.28
N ARG A 34 9.90 16.67 9.37
CA ARG A 34 10.84 16.53 8.25
C ARG A 34 11.39 15.13 8.04
N GLY A 35 11.13 14.18 8.93
CA GLY A 35 11.73 12.84 8.92
C GLY A 35 13.21 12.80 9.31
N ASN A 36 13.73 13.82 10.01
CA ASN A 36 15.13 13.91 10.43
C ASN A 36 15.39 13.10 11.71
N VAL A 37 15.57 11.78 11.59
CA VAL A 37 15.73 10.86 12.73
C VAL A 37 16.84 11.27 13.72
N PRO A 38 18.07 11.61 13.29
CA PRO A 38 19.10 12.07 14.22
C PRO A 38 18.70 13.32 15.00
N GLY A 39 18.04 14.27 14.32
CA GLY A 39 17.51 15.49 14.94
C GLY A 39 16.43 15.20 15.97
N ILE A 40 15.49 14.31 15.66
CA ILE A 40 14.46 13.84 16.59
C ILE A 40 15.10 13.31 17.87
N ILE A 41 16.02 12.35 17.75
CA ILE A 41 16.67 11.69 18.89
C ILE A 41 17.41 12.72 19.75
N HIS A 42 18.19 13.60 19.11
CA HIS A 42 18.95 14.64 19.82
C HIS A 42 18.04 15.58 20.61
N HIS A 43 17.02 16.13 19.96
CA HIS A 43 16.15 17.14 20.56
C HIS A 43 15.17 16.54 21.56
N ALA A 44 14.62 15.35 21.31
CA ALA A 44 13.72 14.68 22.24
C ALA A 44 14.43 14.28 23.54
N ARG A 45 15.67 13.76 23.48
CA ARG A 45 16.48 13.51 24.69
C ARG A 45 16.70 14.78 25.51
N ARG A 46 17.03 15.89 24.84
CA ARG A 46 17.19 17.19 25.50
C ARG A 46 15.88 17.66 26.14
N ALA A 47 14.76 17.52 25.45
CA ALA A 47 13.45 17.85 25.98
C ALA A 47 13.15 17.06 27.26
N LEU A 48 13.26 15.72 27.22
CA LEU A 48 13.02 14.86 28.38
C LEU A 48 13.95 15.16 29.56
N ALA A 49 15.19 15.61 29.31
CA ALA A 49 16.13 15.98 30.37
C ALA A 49 15.77 17.30 31.08
N PHE A 50 15.08 18.23 30.40
CA PHE A 50 14.80 19.57 30.92
C PHE A 50 13.32 19.82 31.26
N LEU A 51 12.39 19.01 30.74
CA LEU A 51 10.96 19.14 31.01
C LEU A 51 10.63 18.67 32.44
N PRO A 52 9.95 19.51 33.24
CA PRO A 52 9.40 19.08 34.52
C PRO A 52 8.35 17.98 34.35
N LYS A 53 8.23 17.05 35.31
CA LYS A 53 7.18 16.03 35.34
C LYS A 53 5.75 16.60 35.30
N THR A 54 5.58 17.84 35.74
CA THR A 54 4.29 18.55 35.73
C THR A 54 3.92 19.13 34.36
N ASP A 55 4.86 19.23 33.41
CA ASP A 55 4.61 19.73 32.05
C ASP A 55 4.11 18.59 31.14
N THR A 56 3.01 17.94 31.56
CA THR A 56 2.50 16.69 30.99
C THR A 56 2.23 16.77 29.48
N THR A 57 1.65 17.87 28.98
CA THR A 57 1.44 18.12 27.55
C THR A 57 2.74 18.02 26.73
N TRP A 58 3.82 18.62 27.23
CA TRP A 58 5.11 18.63 26.52
C TRP A 58 5.80 17.28 26.61
N LEU A 59 5.62 16.56 27.72
CA LEU A 59 6.09 15.19 27.88
C LEU A 59 5.39 14.23 26.91
N SER A 60 4.05 14.30 26.82
CA SER A 60 3.25 13.53 25.85
C SER A 60 3.70 13.80 24.41
N MET A 61 3.82 15.07 24.02
CA MET A 61 4.30 15.44 22.69
C MET A 61 5.70 14.88 22.40
N THR A 62 6.62 15.00 23.37
CA THR A 62 8.00 14.52 23.23
C THR A 62 8.07 13.00 23.15
N ALA A 63 7.26 12.28 23.94
CA ALA A 63 7.21 10.82 23.93
C ALA A 63 6.68 10.28 22.60
N ILE A 64 5.64 10.90 22.03
CA ILE A 64 5.12 10.53 20.70
C ILE A 64 6.19 10.72 19.62
N VAL A 65 6.86 11.87 19.64
CA VAL A 65 7.93 12.21 18.70
C VAL A 65 9.13 11.27 18.87
N TRP A 66 9.44 10.84 20.09
CA TRP A 66 10.44 9.81 20.33
C TRP A 66 10.10 8.48 19.64
N GLY A 67 8.84 8.05 19.72
CA GLY A 67 8.35 6.88 19.00
C GLY A 67 8.43 7.02 17.47
N ASP A 68 8.26 8.24 16.93
CA ASP A 68 8.43 8.50 15.50
C ASP A 68 9.87 8.28 15.00
N ALA A 69 10.90 8.52 15.83
CA ALA A 69 12.28 8.26 15.46
C ALA A 69 12.49 6.78 15.08
N HIS A 70 11.96 5.87 15.89
CA HIS A 70 12.02 4.43 15.63
C HIS A 70 11.18 4.04 14.41
N GLY A 71 9.96 4.61 14.29
CA GLY A 71 9.10 4.36 13.14
C GLY A 71 9.75 4.77 11.81
N PHE A 72 10.44 5.92 11.77
CA PHE A 72 11.14 6.38 10.56
C PHE A 72 12.45 5.64 10.30
N ALA A 73 13.18 5.25 11.35
CA ALA A 73 14.31 4.32 11.24
C ALA A 73 13.86 2.95 10.71
N GLY A 74 12.58 2.63 10.86
CA GLY A 74 11.92 1.50 10.22
C GLY A 74 12.04 0.19 11.00
N ASP A 75 12.54 0.21 12.23
CA ASP A 75 12.44 -0.90 13.18
C ASP A 75 11.04 -0.90 13.80
N MET A 76 10.14 -1.75 13.30
CA MET A 76 8.74 -1.74 13.72
C MET A 76 8.55 -2.24 15.14
N GLN A 77 9.39 -3.17 15.59
CA GLN A 77 9.34 -3.69 16.96
C GLN A 77 9.75 -2.60 17.96
N ALA A 78 10.89 -1.94 17.75
CA ALA A 78 11.32 -0.84 18.59
C ALA A 78 10.33 0.34 18.53
N ALA A 79 9.74 0.60 17.36
CA ALA A 79 8.70 1.62 17.21
C ALA A 79 7.44 1.28 18.00
N HIS A 80 7.01 0.01 17.98
CA HIS A 80 5.86 -0.46 18.74
C HIS A 80 6.07 -0.23 20.23
N GLU A 81 7.21 -0.67 20.77
CA GLU A 81 7.54 -0.51 22.19
C GLU A 81 7.59 0.96 22.61
N ALA A 82 8.28 1.80 21.83
CA ALA A 82 8.39 3.23 22.12
C ALA A 82 7.04 3.96 22.03
N ARG A 83 6.18 3.60 21.06
CA ARG A 83 4.84 4.20 20.89
C ARG A 83 3.85 3.69 21.94
N ALA A 84 3.95 2.43 22.36
CA ALA A 84 3.15 1.90 23.45
C ALA A 84 3.49 2.62 24.77
N GLU A 85 4.76 2.88 25.03
CA GLU A 85 5.17 3.66 26.20
C GLU A 85 4.71 5.11 26.12
N ALA A 86 4.83 5.74 24.94
CA ALA A 86 4.27 7.08 24.72
C ALA A 86 2.76 7.14 24.98
N LEU A 87 2.01 6.11 24.56
CA LEU A 87 0.58 6.01 24.83
C LEU A 87 0.28 5.96 26.33
N LYS A 88 1.06 5.22 27.13
CA LYS A 88 0.91 5.21 28.60
C LYS A 88 1.16 6.59 29.20
N VAL A 89 2.23 7.28 28.77
CA VAL A 89 2.52 8.66 29.21
C VAL A 89 1.34 9.59 28.91
N CYS A 90 0.75 9.47 27.71
CA CYS A 90 -0.43 10.26 27.34
C CYS A 90 -1.66 9.93 28.19
N GLN A 91 -1.87 8.65 28.52
CA GLN A 91 -2.98 8.19 29.36
C GLN A 91 -2.84 8.70 30.80
N GLU A 92 -1.64 8.64 31.38
CA GLU A 92 -1.34 9.19 32.70
C GLU A 92 -1.52 10.71 32.75
N ALA A 93 -1.20 11.40 31.66
CA ALA A 93 -1.42 12.84 31.50
C ALA A 93 -2.90 13.22 31.39
N GLY A 94 -3.77 12.30 30.96
CA GLY A 94 -5.22 12.51 30.83
C GLY A 94 -5.64 13.41 29.65
N ASP A 95 -4.73 13.76 28.74
CA ASP A 95 -5.05 14.58 27.57
C ASP A 95 -5.56 13.71 26.42
N LEU A 96 -6.86 13.78 26.18
CA LEU A 96 -7.56 12.96 25.18
C LEU A 96 -6.99 13.13 23.77
N TYR A 97 -6.54 14.33 23.40
CA TYR A 97 -5.96 14.56 22.07
C TYR A 97 -4.66 13.76 21.90
N PHE A 98 -3.78 13.78 22.90
CA PHE A 98 -2.52 13.05 22.84
C PHE A 98 -2.70 11.54 23.01
N ILE A 99 -3.71 11.08 23.75
CA ILE A 99 -4.08 9.66 23.80
C ILE A 99 -4.50 9.17 22.42
N MET A 100 -5.38 9.90 21.74
CA MET A 100 -5.81 9.56 20.39
C MET A 100 -4.63 9.62 19.41
N LEU A 101 -3.80 10.66 19.45
CA LEU A 101 -2.64 10.79 18.57
C LEU A 101 -1.63 9.63 18.78
N ALA A 102 -1.31 9.28 20.02
CA ALA A 102 -0.44 8.15 20.33
C ALA A 102 -1.05 6.82 19.86
N SER A 103 -2.35 6.61 20.09
CA SER A 103 -3.07 5.41 19.64
C SER A 103 -3.04 5.25 18.12
N MET A 104 -3.18 6.36 17.38
CA MET A 104 -3.04 6.36 15.92
C MET A 104 -1.64 5.94 15.48
N LYS A 105 -0.58 6.42 16.17
CA LYS A 105 0.80 6.00 15.87
C LYS A 105 1.01 4.51 16.14
N VAL A 106 0.45 3.97 17.23
CA VAL A 106 0.46 2.52 17.50
C VAL A 106 -0.25 1.77 16.38
N ALA A 107 -1.47 2.17 16.00
CA ALA A 107 -2.26 1.56 14.93
C ALA A 107 -1.50 1.44 13.60
N ILE A 108 -0.82 2.51 13.17
CA ILE A 108 0.01 2.48 11.95
C ILE A 108 1.16 1.48 12.08
N THR A 109 1.77 1.38 13.26
CA THR A 109 2.90 0.46 13.51
C THR A 109 2.44 -0.99 13.44
N VAL A 110 1.37 -1.34 14.15
CA VAL A 110 0.86 -2.72 14.18
C VAL A 110 0.32 -3.15 12.82
N ARG A 111 -0.20 -2.21 12.02
CA ARG A 111 -0.57 -2.45 10.62
C ARG A 111 0.63 -2.88 9.78
N GLU A 112 1.80 -2.26 9.95
CA GLU A 112 3.00 -2.66 9.22
C GLU A 112 3.57 -4.00 9.70
N GLN A 113 3.41 -4.31 11.00
CA GLN A 113 3.66 -5.64 11.58
C GLN A 113 2.63 -6.70 11.12
N GLY A 114 1.69 -6.36 10.23
CA GLY A 114 0.70 -7.30 9.69
C GLY A 114 -0.45 -7.66 10.64
N ARG A 115 -0.55 -6.99 11.79
CA ARG A 115 -1.55 -7.27 12.84
C ARG A 115 -2.89 -6.58 12.54
N LEU A 116 -3.51 -6.93 11.42
CA LEU A 116 -4.71 -6.26 10.87
C LEU A 116 -5.87 -6.17 11.87
N HIS A 117 -6.18 -7.26 12.57
CA HIS A 117 -7.24 -7.30 13.57
C HIS A 117 -7.02 -6.34 14.75
N GLU A 118 -5.78 -6.22 15.22
CA GLU A 118 -5.44 -5.29 16.29
C GLU A 118 -5.53 -3.83 15.81
N THR A 119 -5.07 -3.54 14.59
CA THR A 119 -5.25 -2.22 13.97
C THR A 119 -6.73 -1.83 13.97
N LEU A 120 -7.62 -2.72 13.52
CA LEU A 120 -9.06 -2.48 13.53
C LEU A 120 -9.62 -2.29 14.94
N ALA A 121 -9.18 -3.08 15.92
CA ALA A 121 -9.59 -2.95 17.31
C ALA A 121 -9.21 -1.58 17.89
N ILE A 122 -7.93 -1.16 17.73
CA ILE A 122 -7.44 0.15 18.19
C ILE A 122 -8.27 1.26 17.55
N CYS A 123 -8.38 1.26 16.22
CA CYS A 123 -9.09 2.33 15.54
C CYS A 123 -10.58 2.35 15.91
N SER A 124 -11.23 1.20 16.07
CA SER A 124 -12.65 1.14 16.44
C SER A 124 -12.88 1.66 17.87
N GLN A 125 -12.00 1.33 18.80
CA GLN A 125 -12.01 1.88 20.16
C GLN A 125 -11.87 3.40 20.14
N GLN A 126 -10.92 3.94 19.36
CA GLN A 126 -10.68 5.39 19.29
C GLN A 126 -11.81 6.15 18.57
N VAL A 127 -12.41 5.55 17.54
CA VAL A 127 -13.63 6.08 16.90
C VAL A 127 -14.78 6.14 17.91
N GLN A 128 -14.98 5.10 18.72
CA GLN A 128 -16.04 5.10 19.72
C GLN A 128 -15.78 6.16 20.80
N LEU A 129 -14.56 6.18 21.37
CA LEU A 129 -14.13 7.17 22.35
C LEU A 129 -14.34 8.61 21.85
N ALA A 130 -13.96 8.88 20.60
CA ALA A 130 -14.12 10.20 20.02
C ALA A 130 -15.60 10.58 19.83
N ARG A 131 -16.51 9.61 19.58
CA ARG A 131 -17.96 9.89 19.56
C ARG A 131 -18.48 10.22 20.95
N ASP A 132 -18.12 9.39 21.94
CA ASP A 132 -18.61 9.52 23.32
C ASP A 132 -18.16 10.83 23.97
N CYS A 133 -16.97 11.32 23.61
CA CYS A 133 -16.41 12.57 24.12
C CYS A 133 -16.69 13.80 23.24
N GLY A 134 -17.56 13.70 22.22
CA GLY A 134 -17.92 14.84 21.35
C GLY A 134 -16.81 15.29 20.38
N LEU A 135 -15.80 14.45 20.14
CA LEU A 135 -14.69 14.66 19.21
C LEU A 135 -14.93 14.05 17.82
N ALA A 136 -16.18 13.72 17.47
CA ALA A 136 -16.53 13.04 16.22
C ALA A 136 -16.20 13.85 14.95
N GLN A 137 -16.05 15.17 15.07
CA GLN A 137 -15.72 16.07 13.95
C GLN A 137 -14.23 16.47 13.91
N THR A 138 -13.39 15.76 14.66
CA THR A 138 -11.95 16.05 14.69
C THR A 138 -11.20 15.41 13.53
N ARG A 139 -10.02 15.95 13.21
CA ARG A 139 -9.14 15.40 12.17
C ARG A 139 -8.57 14.03 12.56
N LEU A 140 -8.35 13.80 13.85
CA LEU A 140 -7.91 12.49 14.36
C LEU A 140 -8.98 11.42 14.12
N MET A 141 -10.27 11.73 14.29
CA MET A 141 -11.36 10.85 13.85
C MET A 141 -11.20 10.50 12.36
N GLY A 142 -10.95 11.52 11.53
CA GLY A 142 -10.72 11.34 10.11
C GLY A 142 -9.61 10.33 9.80
N LEU A 143 -8.47 10.42 10.48
CA LEU A 143 -7.35 9.48 10.31
C LEU A 143 -7.69 8.05 10.74
N PHE A 144 -8.39 7.88 11.85
CA PHE A 144 -8.80 6.53 12.27
C PHE A 144 -9.73 5.88 11.24
N LEU A 145 -10.64 6.65 10.64
CA LEU A 145 -11.52 6.16 9.57
C LEU A 145 -10.71 5.83 8.30
N THR A 146 -9.73 6.64 7.91
CA THR A 146 -8.90 6.31 6.74
C THR A 146 -8.02 5.07 6.97
N ILE A 147 -7.46 4.90 8.17
CA ILE A 147 -6.65 3.70 8.52
C ILE A 147 -7.54 2.45 8.56
N ARG A 148 -8.74 2.53 9.16
CA ARG A 148 -9.71 1.42 9.12
C ARG A 148 -10.10 1.09 7.69
N GLY A 149 -10.34 2.10 6.86
CA GLY A 149 -10.63 1.93 5.44
C GLY A 149 -9.55 1.11 4.72
N GLU A 150 -8.27 1.43 4.93
CA GLU A 150 -7.17 0.67 4.34
C GLU A 150 -7.14 -0.79 4.81
N VAL A 151 -7.36 -1.06 6.11
CA VAL A 151 -7.36 -2.44 6.62
C VAL A 151 -8.60 -3.23 6.16
N LEU A 152 -9.75 -2.58 6.04
CA LEU A 152 -10.95 -3.17 5.46
C LEU A 152 -10.72 -3.56 4.00
N ALA A 153 -10.04 -2.71 3.22
CA ALA A 153 -9.67 -3.02 1.84
C ALA A 153 -8.75 -4.23 1.79
N GLU A 154 -7.72 -4.27 2.65
CA GLU A 154 -6.79 -5.42 2.73
C GLU A 154 -7.51 -6.74 3.04
N SER A 155 -8.55 -6.67 3.85
CA SER A 155 -9.39 -7.81 4.26
C SER A 155 -10.51 -8.14 3.25
N GLY A 156 -10.61 -7.42 2.13
CA GLY A 156 -11.57 -7.67 1.05
C GLY A 156 -12.90 -6.90 1.12
N ASP A 157 -13.17 -6.09 2.15
CA ASP A 157 -14.36 -5.22 2.21
C ASP A 157 -14.09 -3.87 1.54
N LEU A 158 -14.01 -3.87 0.21
CA LEU A 158 -13.71 -2.67 -0.59
C LEU A 158 -14.79 -1.59 -0.52
N GLU A 159 -16.06 -1.99 -0.33
CA GLU A 159 -17.17 -1.03 -0.21
C GLU A 159 -17.15 -0.34 1.16
N GLY A 160 -16.97 -1.09 2.25
CA GLY A 160 -16.76 -0.53 3.59
C GLY A 160 -15.51 0.33 3.64
N ALA A 161 -14.42 -0.13 3.02
CA ALA A 161 -13.17 0.61 2.92
C ALA A 161 -13.35 1.99 2.30
N LEU A 162 -14.01 2.06 1.13
CA LEU A 162 -14.21 3.31 0.43
C LEU A 162 -15.08 4.29 1.23
N ARG A 163 -16.18 3.80 1.82
CA ARG A 163 -17.05 4.64 2.65
C ARG A 163 -16.30 5.26 3.82
N GLU A 164 -15.54 4.46 4.57
CA GLU A 164 -14.79 4.96 5.72
C GLU A 164 -13.65 5.89 5.29
N ALA A 165 -12.92 5.56 4.21
CA ALA A 165 -11.86 6.42 3.71
C ALA A 165 -12.39 7.79 3.23
N GLN A 166 -13.51 7.82 2.51
CA GLN A 166 -14.14 9.07 2.06
C GLN A 166 -14.65 9.92 3.24
N GLN A 167 -15.31 9.29 4.21
CA GLN A 167 -15.74 9.97 5.43
C GLN A 167 -14.53 10.53 6.20
N GLY A 168 -13.44 9.75 6.28
CA GLY A 168 -12.21 10.17 6.90
C GLY A 168 -11.60 11.40 6.23
N ILE A 169 -11.52 11.39 4.89
CA ILE A 169 -11.03 12.52 4.08
C ILE A 169 -11.86 13.79 4.28
N ALA A 170 -13.18 13.67 4.37
CA ALA A 170 -14.04 14.82 4.65
C ALA A 170 -13.69 15.51 5.98
N LEU A 171 -13.20 14.76 6.97
CA LEU A 171 -12.79 15.28 8.28
C LEU A 171 -11.36 15.81 8.33
N VAL A 172 -10.41 15.24 7.56
CA VAL A 172 -9.03 15.75 7.51
C VAL A 172 -8.84 16.93 6.56
N THR A 173 -9.70 17.09 5.55
CA THR A 173 -9.60 18.18 4.57
C THR A 173 -9.71 19.55 5.26
N GLY A 174 -8.84 20.49 4.86
CA GLY A 174 -8.76 21.83 5.49
C GLY A 174 -8.01 21.84 6.83
N GLY A 175 -7.22 20.79 7.11
CA GLY A 175 -6.30 20.75 8.24
C GLY A 175 -5.02 21.55 8.05
N ILE A 176 -4.45 21.99 9.19
CA ILE A 176 -3.15 22.69 9.23
C ILE A 176 -1.99 21.69 9.18
N ASP A 177 -2.19 20.48 9.72
CA ASP A 177 -1.16 19.44 9.75
C ASP A 177 -1.16 18.64 8.43
N MET A 178 -0.25 19.00 7.52
CA MET A 178 -0.15 18.33 6.21
C MET A 178 0.39 16.91 6.29
N SER A 179 0.96 16.48 7.42
CA SER A 179 1.31 15.07 7.62
C SER A 179 0.05 14.21 7.75
N MET A 180 -0.94 14.70 8.48
CA MET A 180 -2.24 14.03 8.66
C MET A 180 -3.05 14.06 7.36
N VAL A 181 -3.14 15.24 6.72
CA VAL A 181 -3.85 15.37 5.44
C VAL A 181 -3.22 14.44 4.39
N GLY A 182 -1.90 14.45 4.28
CA GLY A 182 -1.15 13.59 3.37
C GLY A 182 -1.38 12.10 3.62
N TRP A 183 -1.34 11.66 4.89
CA TRP A 183 -1.58 10.26 5.22
C TRP A 183 -3.01 9.81 4.90
N GLY A 184 -4.01 10.64 5.19
CA GLY A 184 -5.40 10.36 4.83
C GLY A 184 -5.57 10.18 3.32
N HIS A 185 -5.00 11.08 2.52
CA HIS A 185 -5.05 10.98 1.05
C HIS A 185 -4.31 9.75 0.53
N LEU A 186 -3.23 9.34 1.18
CA LEU A 186 -2.51 8.11 0.85
C LEU A 186 -3.38 6.87 1.07
N CYS A 187 -4.03 6.76 2.23
CA CYS A 187 -4.98 5.67 2.50
C CYS A 187 -6.12 5.65 1.48
N LEU A 188 -6.69 6.82 1.15
CA LEU A 188 -7.75 6.90 0.14
C LEU A 188 -7.26 6.44 -1.24
N ALA A 189 -6.08 6.88 -1.68
CA ALA A 189 -5.50 6.48 -2.96
C ALA A 189 -5.30 4.96 -3.05
N ARG A 190 -4.84 4.33 -1.94
CA ARG A 190 -4.70 2.87 -1.83
C ARG A 190 -6.03 2.15 -1.95
N VAL A 191 -7.04 2.59 -1.19
CA VAL A 191 -8.39 1.99 -1.24
C VAL A 191 -9.00 2.12 -2.64
N LEU A 192 -8.85 3.28 -3.29
CA LEU A 192 -9.34 3.50 -4.66
C LEU A 192 -8.59 2.63 -5.67
N PHE A 193 -7.27 2.49 -5.52
CA PHE A 193 -6.46 1.58 -6.34
C PHE A 193 -6.96 0.13 -6.21
N SER A 194 -7.13 -0.35 -4.99
CA SER A 194 -7.62 -1.71 -4.72
C SER A 194 -9.03 -1.97 -5.24
N LYS A 195 -9.87 -0.93 -5.31
CA LYS A 195 -11.19 -0.98 -5.94
C LYS A 195 -11.13 -1.00 -7.48
N GLY A 196 -9.99 -0.68 -8.07
CA GLY A 196 -9.82 -0.49 -9.51
C GLY A 196 -10.25 0.90 -10.02
N ASP A 197 -10.57 1.85 -9.13
CA ASP A 197 -10.83 3.23 -9.50
C ASP A 197 -9.52 4.02 -9.63
N LEU A 198 -8.79 3.74 -10.72
CA LEU A 198 -7.49 4.35 -11.00
C LEU A 198 -7.59 5.88 -11.17
N ALA A 199 -8.71 6.37 -11.71
CA ALA A 199 -8.95 7.79 -11.90
C ALA A 199 -9.15 8.51 -10.55
N GLY A 200 -9.92 7.90 -9.65
CA GLY A 200 -10.08 8.38 -8.28
C GLY A 200 -8.75 8.38 -7.52
N ALA A 201 -7.96 7.31 -7.66
CA ALA A 201 -6.64 7.21 -7.03
C ALA A 201 -5.68 8.31 -7.52
N ASP A 202 -5.59 8.53 -8.83
CA ASP A 202 -4.80 9.62 -9.44
C ASP A 202 -5.28 11.00 -8.95
N ALA A 203 -6.60 11.22 -8.87
CA ALA A 203 -7.16 12.47 -8.34
C ALA A 203 -6.78 12.73 -6.87
N ALA A 204 -6.78 11.68 -6.03
CA ALA A 204 -6.36 11.78 -4.63
C ALA A 204 -4.87 12.16 -4.51
N ILE A 205 -4.01 11.61 -5.36
CA ILE A 205 -2.58 11.93 -5.39
C ILE A 205 -2.35 13.36 -5.90
N ARG A 206 -2.95 13.75 -7.03
CA ARG A 206 -2.85 15.11 -7.59
C ARG A 206 -3.35 16.18 -6.64
N LYS A 207 -4.35 15.86 -5.81
CA LYS A 207 -4.82 16.79 -4.77
C LYS A 207 -3.69 17.15 -3.80
N MET A 208 -2.88 16.18 -3.39
CA MET A 208 -1.72 16.41 -2.54
C MET A 208 -0.59 17.13 -3.25
N GLU A 209 -0.36 16.87 -4.54
CA GLU A 209 0.59 17.66 -5.34
C GLU A 209 0.17 19.15 -5.42
N SER A 210 -1.12 19.42 -5.59
CA SER A 210 -1.65 20.79 -5.57
C SER A 210 -1.42 21.46 -4.22
N ILE A 211 -1.69 20.76 -3.11
CA ILE A 211 -1.44 21.27 -1.75
C ILE A 211 0.05 21.54 -1.55
N ALA A 212 0.93 20.67 -2.05
CA ALA A 212 2.38 20.82 -1.94
C ALA A 212 2.95 22.05 -2.66
N ARG A 213 2.21 22.66 -3.61
CA ARG A 213 2.59 23.92 -4.25
C ARG A 213 2.36 25.15 -3.35
N GLU A 214 1.38 25.06 -2.45
CA GLU A 214 0.93 26.18 -1.62
C GLU A 214 1.37 26.02 -0.15
N SER A 215 1.76 24.82 0.26
CA SER A 215 2.05 24.48 1.65
C SER A 215 3.21 23.50 1.78
N PHE A 216 3.91 23.58 2.90
CA PHE A 216 4.99 22.65 3.20
C PHE A 216 4.43 21.27 3.60
N VAL A 217 4.47 20.34 2.65
CA VAL A 217 4.13 18.92 2.84
C VAL A 217 5.41 18.16 3.21
N PRO A 218 5.37 17.25 4.20
CA PRO A 218 6.53 16.44 4.55
C PRO A 218 7.12 15.67 3.36
N PRO A 219 8.45 15.64 3.18
CA PRO A 219 9.09 14.93 2.06
C PRO A 219 8.72 13.44 1.99
N TRP A 220 8.54 12.79 3.15
CA TRP A 220 8.16 11.38 3.23
C TRP A 220 6.71 11.11 2.79
N ILE A 221 5.81 12.10 2.86
CA ILE A 221 4.48 12.00 2.23
C ILE A 221 4.63 12.10 0.71
N ILE A 222 5.41 13.08 0.23
CA ILE A 222 5.62 13.30 -1.20
C ILE A 222 6.24 12.07 -1.86
N GLY A 223 7.26 11.46 -1.23
CA GLY A 223 7.89 10.23 -1.72
C GLY A 223 6.90 9.07 -1.85
N GLN A 224 6.03 8.87 -0.85
CA GLN A 224 4.99 7.85 -0.92
C GLN A 224 3.91 8.14 -1.97
N MET A 225 3.50 9.40 -2.13
CA MET A 225 2.57 9.80 -3.18
C MET A 225 3.15 9.51 -4.57
N ALA A 226 4.42 9.84 -4.77
CA ALA A 226 5.12 9.57 -6.01
C ALA A 226 5.25 8.07 -6.29
N ALA A 227 5.57 7.26 -5.28
CA ALA A 227 5.63 5.80 -5.38
C ALA A 227 4.27 5.21 -5.82
N TRP A 228 3.15 5.69 -5.27
CA TRP A 228 1.81 5.26 -5.70
C TRP A 228 1.42 5.78 -7.08
N GLN A 229 1.87 6.98 -7.46
CA GLN A 229 1.72 7.48 -8.82
C GLN A 229 2.46 6.58 -9.83
N THR A 230 3.65 6.11 -9.48
CA THR A 230 4.41 5.14 -10.28
C THR A 230 3.65 3.83 -10.43
N ARG A 231 3.03 3.33 -9.35
CA ARG A 231 2.18 2.13 -9.41
C ARG A 231 1.00 2.31 -10.38
N LEU A 232 0.36 3.48 -10.38
CA LEU A 232 -0.70 3.81 -11.36
C LEU A 232 -0.17 3.80 -12.80
N TRP A 233 0.98 4.44 -13.05
CA TRP A 233 1.58 4.43 -14.38
C TRP A 233 1.89 3.02 -14.90
N LEU A 234 2.36 2.11 -14.04
CA LEU A 234 2.60 0.73 -14.42
C LEU A 234 1.31 0.02 -14.87
N VAL A 235 0.21 0.22 -14.13
CA VAL A 235 -1.10 -0.35 -14.51
C VAL A 235 -1.63 0.27 -15.81
N GLU A 236 -1.41 1.57 -16.01
CA GLU A 236 -1.76 2.30 -17.24
C GLU A 236 -0.80 2.04 -18.42
N ARG A 237 0.20 1.17 -18.24
CA ARG A 237 1.25 0.85 -19.24
C ARG A 237 2.09 2.05 -19.68
N LYS A 238 2.25 3.04 -18.80
CA LYS A 238 3.13 4.21 -18.99
C LYS A 238 4.53 3.91 -18.43
N LEU A 239 5.19 2.89 -18.99
CA LEU A 239 6.47 2.38 -18.49
C LEU A 239 7.58 3.44 -18.50
N GLU A 240 7.63 4.28 -19.52
CA GLU A 240 8.63 5.33 -19.69
C GLU A 240 8.56 6.38 -18.56
N ALA A 241 7.35 6.74 -18.13
CA ALA A 241 7.14 7.66 -17.02
C ALA A 241 7.61 7.04 -15.69
N ALA A 242 7.29 5.76 -15.47
CA ALA A 242 7.74 5.02 -14.30
C ALA A 242 9.28 4.86 -14.26
N ALA A 243 9.89 4.56 -15.41
CA ALA A 243 11.33 4.44 -15.57
C ALA A 243 12.06 5.78 -15.40
N GLN A 244 11.46 6.88 -15.88
CA GLN A 244 12.02 8.22 -15.67
C GLN A 244 12.03 8.58 -14.18
N TRP A 245 10.92 8.33 -13.48
CA TRP A 245 10.86 8.57 -12.04
C TRP A 245 11.93 7.78 -11.27
N MET A 246 12.13 6.51 -11.60
CA MET A 246 13.19 5.69 -11.00
C MET A 246 14.58 6.33 -11.19
N ARG A 247 14.93 6.74 -12.42
CA ARG A 247 16.21 7.40 -12.72
C ARG A 247 16.39 8.72 -11.94
N ASP A 248 15.35 9.52 -11.86
CA ASP A 248 15.38 10.81 -11.15
C ASP A 248 15.63 10.58 -9.65
N ARG A 249 15.01 9.54 -9.07
CA ARG A 249 15.18 9.20 -7.65
C ARG A 249 16.57 8.62 -7.35
N GLU A 250 17.07 7.73 -8.20
CA GLU A 250 18.42 7.15 -8.05
C GLU A 250 19.52 8.23 -8.05
N GLN A 251 19.38 9.26 -8.90
CA GLN A 251 20.32 10.39 -8.93
C GLN A 251 20.29 11.20 -7.63
N VAL A 252 19.11 11.42 -7.05
CA VAL A 252 18.98 12.14 -5.76
C VAL A 252 19.64 11.36 -4.62
N VAL A 253 19.43 10.04 -4.57
CA VAL A 253 20.05 9.15 -3.57
C VAL A 253 21.57 9.11 -3.73
N ALA A 254 22.07 9.00 -4.96
CA ALA A 254 23.51 8.99 -5.24
C ALA A 254 24.23 10.29 -4.84
N VAL A 255 23.56 11.44 -4.93
CA VAL A 255 24.12 12.76 -4.59
C VAL A 255 24.10 13.04 -3.08
N THR A 256 23.31 12.31 -2.28
CA THR A 256 23.21 12.50 -0.82
C THR A 256 23.57 11.22 -0.03
N PRO A 257 24.86 10.88 0.14
CA PRO A 257 25.27 9.68 0.87
C PRO A 257 24.77 9.61 2.34
N GLN A 258 24.47 10.76 2.96
CA GLN A 258 23.89 10.82 4.31
C GLN A 258 22.39 10.44 4.36
N THR A 259 21.66 10.46 3.24
CA THR A 259 20.29 9.90 3.13
C THR A 259 20.33 8.44 2.66
N ALA A 260 21.42 8.02 2.02
CA ALA A 260 21.67 6.64 1.61
C ALA A 260 22.05 5.70 2.78
N GLN A 261 22.40 6.24 3.96
CA GLN A 261 22.71 5.42 5.14
C GLN A 261 21.47 5.14 5.99
N ALA A 262 21.21 3.83 6.10
CA ALA A 262 20.17 3.13 6.85
C ALA A 262 18.80 3.12 6.16
N THR A 263 18.45 1.93 5.68
CA THR A 263 17.16 1.36 5.28
C THR A 263 15.96 1.75 6.16
N GLY A 264 15.67 3.05 6.25
CA GLY A 264 14.49 3.60 6.90
C GLY A 264 13.19 3.11 6.27
N TYR A 265 12.06 3.43 6.89
CA TYR A 265 10.76 2.95 6.42
C TYR A 265 10.38 3.47 5.03
N PHE A 266 10.61 4.75 4.74
CA PHE A 266 10.18 5.37 3.47
C PHE A 266 11.03 4.99 2.25
N PRO A 267 12.38 4.93 2.33
CA PRO A 267 13.20 4.44 1.22
C PRO A 267 12.83 3.01 0.78
N LEU A 268 12.43 2.14 1.72
CA LEU A 268 11.99 0.78 1.41
C LEU A 268 10.79 0.76 0.44
N ILE A 269 9.80 1.64 0.65
CA ILE A 269 8.61 1.69 -0.21
C ILE A 269 8.97 2.09 -1.64
N GLU A 270 9.91 3.03 -1.81
CA GLU A 270 10.39 3.45 -3.12
C GLU A 270 11.19 2.33 -3.81
N GLN A 271 12.03 1.61 -3.07
CA GLN A 271 12.80 0.47 -3.59
C GLN A 271 11.89 -0.69 -4.02
N ILE A 272 10.80 -0.96 -3.30
CA ILE A 272 9.77 -1.92 -3.73
C ILE A 272 9.14 -1.47 -5.06
N MET A 273 8.93 -0.16 -5.27
CA MET A 273 8.47 0.34 -6.57
C MET A 273 9.53 0.22 -7.66
N PHE A 274 10.82 0.41 -7.36
CA PHE A 274 11.89 0.15 -8.31
C PHE A 274 11.88 -1.32 -8.76
N ALA A 275 11.68 -2.26 -7.84
CA ALA A 275 11.54 -3.68 -8.20
C ALA A 275 10.37 -3.91 -9.18
N ARG A 276 9.20 -3.29 -8.97
CA ARG A 276 8.08 -3.35 -9.92
C ARG A 276 8.42 -2.77 -11.30
N VAL A 277 9.14 -1.65 -11.33
CA VAL A 277 9.61 -1.05 -12.59
C VAL A 277 10.59 -1.98 -13.31
N LEU A 278 11.55 -2.58 -12.59
CA LEU A 278 12.52 -3.53 -13.15
C LEU A 278 11.84 -4.78 -13.72
N ILE A 279 10.84 -5.32 -13.02
CA ILE A 279 10.02 -6.44 -13.52
C ILE A 279 9.30 -6.05 -14.82
N ALA A 280 8.69 -4.87 -14.86
CA ALA A 280 8.00 -4.37 -16.05
C ALA A 280 8.95 -4.06 -17.24
N GLN A 281 10.23 -3.83 -16.96
CA GLN A 281 11.30 -3.66 -17.96
C GLN A 281 11.96 -5.00 -18.38
N GLU A 282 11.48 -6.13 -17.86
CA GLU A 282 12.10 -7.46 -18.05
C GLU A 282 13.56 -7.55 -17.55
N ARG A 283 13.97 -6.65 -16.65
CA ARG A 283 15.29 -6.64 -16.00
C ARG A 283 15.26 -7.54 -14.76
N LEU A 284 14.92 -8.80 -14.97
CA LEU A 284 14.52 -9.73 -13.91
C LEU A 284 15.65 -10.07 -12.93
N GLY A 285 16.90 -10.14 -13.40
CA GLY A 285 18.06 -10.39 -12.52
C GLY A 285 18.29 -9.25 -11.52
N GLU A 286 18.17 -8.00 -11.97
CA GLU A 286 18.28 -6.82 -11.11
C GLU A 286 17.10 -6.72 -10.14
N ALA A 287 15.89 -7.02 -10.61
CA ALA A 287 14.71 -7.07 -9.75
C ALA A 287 14.86 -8.11 -8.62
N THR A 288 15.33 -9.32 -8.97
CA THR A 288 15.51 -10.41 -8.02
C THR A 288 16.56 -10.07 -6.96
N GLY A 289 17.73 -9.58 -7.38
CA GLY A 289 18.79 -9.17 -6.45
C GLY A 289 18.34 -8.05 -5.51
N LEU A 290 17.64 -7.03 -6.03
CA LEU A 290 17.07 -5.98 -5.19
C LEU A 290 16.06 -6.55 -4.17
N LEU A 291 15.13 -7.40 -4.62
CA LEU A 291 14.11 -7.96 -3.74
C LEU A 291 14.69 -8.86 -2.63
N GLU A 292 15.79 -9.57 -2.88
CA GLU A 292 16.51 -10.34 -1.85
C GLU A 292 17.07 -9.44 -0.74
N GLU A 293 17.70 -8.32 -1.11
CA GLU A 293 18.19 -7.32 -0.13
C GLU A 293 17.06 -6.71 0.69
N LEU A 294 15.95 -6.37 0.03
CA LEU A 294 14.76 -5.82 0.69
C LEU A 294 14.11 -6.85 1.62
N TYR A 295 14.04 -8.11 1.22
CA TYR A 295 13.50 -9.20 2.03
C TYR A 295 14.28 -9.36 3.35
N ALA A 296 15.61 -9.42 3.26
CA ALA A 296 16.48 -9.54 4.43
C ALA A 296 16.28 -8.36 5.41
N THR A 297 16.21 -7.15 4.87
CA THR A 297 15.98 -5.93 5.65
C THR A 297 14.58 -5.91 6.31
N ALA A 298 13.53 -6.20 5.54
CA ALA A 298 12.15 -6.13 6.03
C ALA A 298 11.87 -7.18 7.11
N THR A 299 12.49 -8.36 7.00
CA THR A 299 12.35 -9.46 7.97
C THR A 299 13.00 -9.10 9.30
N VAL A 300 14.23 -8.56 9.29
CA VAL A 300 14.95 -8.17 10.52
C VAL A 300 14.19 -7.10 11.31
N HIS A 301 13.46 -6.23 10.61
CA HIS A 301 12.78 -5.08 11.21
C HIS A 301 11.27 -5.26 11.43
N ASP A 302 10.78 -6.50 11.41
CA ASP A 302 9.38 -6.87 11.68
C ASP A 302 8.36 -6.13 10.77
N ARG A 303 8.72 -5.92 9.50
CA ARG A 303 7.86 -5.26 8.49
C ARG A 303 7.02 -6.28 7.74
N VAL A 304 6.26 -7.10 8.47
CA VAL A 304 5.53 -8.28 7.94
C VAL A 304 4.74 -7.96 6.68
N THR A 305 4.01 -6.83 6.63
CA THR A 305 3.27 -6.44 5.42
C THR A 305 4.19 -6.31 4.20
N ARG A 306 5.34 -5.65 4.37
CA ARG A 306 6.31 -5.47 3.28
C ARG A 306 6.97 -6.80 2.91
N VAL A 307 7.19 -7.70 3.86
CA VAL A 307 7.71 -9.04 3.57
C VAL A 307 6.74 -9.81 2.66
N ILE A 308 5.42 -9.78 2.91
CA ILE A 308 4.42 -10.41 2.03
C ILE A 308 4.48 -9.78 0.62
N GLU A 309 4.50 -8.45 0.55
CA GLU A 309 4.60 -7.72 -0.73
C GLU A 309 5.86 -8.10 -1.52
N ILE A 310 7.01 -8.17 -0.85
CA ILE A 310 8.30 -8.51 -1.47
C ILE A 310 8.29 -9.95 -1.98
N LEU A 311 7.78 -10.91 -1.20
CA LEU A 311 7.66 -12.31 -1.63
C LEU A 311 6.74 -12.44 -2.85
N ASN A 312 5.64 -11.68 -2.89
CA ASN A 312 4.75 -11.63 -4.06
C ASN A 312 5.49 -11.17 -5.32
N LEU A 313 6.29 -10.11 -5.21
CA LEU A 313 7.09 -9.60 -6.33
C LEU A 313 8.22 -10.55 -6.73
N GLN A 314 8.86 -11.22 -5.77
CA GLN A 314 9.89 -12.24 -6.06
C GLN A 314 9.28 -13.40 -6.85
N ALA A 315 8.12 -13.89 -6.42
CA ALA A 315 7.43 -14.97 -7.11
C ALA A 315 7.04 -14.57 -8.55
N LEU A 316 6.60 -13.32 -8.76
CA LEU A 316 6.31 -12.78 -10.08
C LEU A 316 7.57 -12.62 -10.96
N ALA A 317 8.67 -12.12 -10.40
CA ALA A 317 9.94 -11.97 -11.10
C ALA A 317 10.50 -13.34 -11.55
N LEU A 318 10.48 -14.33 -10.65
CA LEU A 318 10.92 -15.70 -10.93
C LEU A 318 10.02 -16.37 -11.98
N GLN A 319 8.71 -16.16 -11.91
CA GLN A 319 7.80 -16.69 -12.93
C GLN A 319 8.06 -16.04 -14.31
N ALA A 320 8.31 -14.73 -14.36
CA ALA A 320 8.69 -14.05 -15.60
C ALA A 320 10.03 -14.57 -16.14
N ALA A 321 10.94 -15.01 -15.26
CA ALA A 321 12.21 -15.64 -15.64
C ALA A 321 12.07 -17.12 -16.03
N SER A 322 10.84 -17.65 -16.07
CA SER A 322 10.54 -19.07 -16.31
C SER A 322 11.10 -20.02 -15.24
N GLU A 323 11.41 -19.52 -14.05
CA GLU A 323 11.89 -20.28 -12.90
C GLU A 323 10.73 -20.76 -12.01
N THR A 324 9.75 -21.44 -12.62
CA THR A 324 8.46 -21.77 -11.99
C THR A 324 8.59 -22.55 -10.67
N ALA A 325 9.57 -23.44 -10.54
CA ALA A 325 9.76 -24.19 -9.28
C ALA A 325 10.11 -23.25 -8.11
N GLN A 326 11.00 -22.28 -8.34
CA GLN A 326 11.37 -21.28 -7.32
C GLN A 326 10.22 -20.29 -7.09
N ALA A 327 9.54 -19.87 -8.15
CA ALA A 327 8.37 -19.00 -8.05
C ALA A 327 7.27 -19.62 -7.15
N MET A 328 7.00 -20.92 -7.30
CA MET A 328 6.03 -21.64 -6.46
C MET A 328 6.48 -21.72 -5.00
N ALA A 329 7.76 -22.00 -4.73
CA ALA A 329 8.29 -22.06 -3.37
C ALA A 329 8.18 -20.71 -2.64
N VAL A 330 8.54 -19.62 -3.34
CA VAL A 330 8.41 -18.26 -2.79
C VAL A 330 6.93 -17.87 -2.60
N LEU A 331 6.05 -18.22 -3.55
CA LEU A 331 4.62 -17.96 -3.40
C LEU A 331 4.03 -18.75 -2.22
N GLU A 332 4.41 -20.01 -2.02
CA GLU A 332 3.99 -20.82 -0.87
C GLU A 332 4.37 -20.15 0.45
N GLN A 333 5.60 -19.62 0.55
CA GLN A 333 6.05 -18.86 1.72
C GLN A 333 5.19 -17.60 1.95
N SER A 334 4.88 -16.86 0.87
CA SER A 334 4.01 -15.68 0.96
C SER A 334 2.62 -16.03 1.47
N LEU A 335 2.01 -17.07 0.88
CA LEU A 335 0.67 -17.54 1.24
C LEU A 335 0.61 -18.02 2.70
N ALA A 336 1.61 -18.79 3.15
CA ALA A 336 1.67 -19.30 4.51
C ALA A 336 1.76 -18.19 5.56
N MET A 337 2.43 -17.09 5.25
CA MET A 337 2.52 -15.92 6.13
C MET A 337 1.25 -15.06 6.09
N ALA A 338 0.66 -14.90 4.91
CA ALA A 338 -0.48 -14.03 4.68
C ALA A 338 -1.82 -14.61 5.18
N GLU A 339 -2.04 -15.93 5.05
CA GLU A 339 -3.30 -16.58 5.40
C GLU A 339 -3.74 -16.34 6.86
N PRO A 340 -2.93 -16.64 7.89
CA PRO A 340 -3.36 -16.46 9.28
C PRO A 340 -3.58 -15.00 9.67
N LEU A 341 -2.99 -14.07 8.91
CA LEU A 341 -3.11 -12.62 9.13
C LEU A 341 -4.29 -12.00 8.36
N GLY A 342 -4.97 -12.77 7.51
CA GLY A 342 -6.18 -12.35 6.80
C GLY A 342 -5.94 -11.42 5.61
N PHE A 343 -4.72 -11.39 5.05
CA PHE A 343 -4.42 -10.59 3.87
C PHE A 343 -5.13 -11.16 2.64
N LEU A 344 -5.70 -10.31 1.79
CA LEU A 344 -6.28 -10.72 0.51
C LEU A 344 -5.86 -9.76 -0.61
N GLN A 345 -6.05 -8.47 -0.38
CA GLN A 345 -5.90 -7.44 -1.41
C GLN A 345 -4.47 -7.29 -1.91
N ILE A 346 -3.47 -7.51 -1.04
CA ILE A 346 -2.05 -7.47 -1.41
C ILE A 346 -1.66 -8.41 -2.55
N PHE A 347 -2.42 -9.49 -2.78
CA PHE A 347 -2.24 -10.37 -3.95
C PHE A 347 -3.01 -9.84 -5.17
N MET A 348 -4.24 -9.36 -4.96
CA MET A 348 -5.11 -8.89 -6.03
C MET A 348 -4.59 -7.61 -6.67
N ASP A 349 -3.94 -6.74 -5.89
CA ASP A 349 -3.32 -5.50 -6.34
C ASP A 349 -2.11 -5.70 -7.27
N GLU A 350 -1.60 -6.93 -7.40
CA GLU A 350 -0.60 -7.32 -8.41
C GLU A 350 -1.24 -7.73 -9.75
N GLY A 351 -2.56 -7.87 -9.79
CA GLY A 351 -3.33 -8.03 -11.02
C GLY A 351 -3.22 -9.41 -11.70
N PRO A 352 -3.47 -9.48 -13.02
CA PRO A 352 -3.57 -10.75 -13.75
C PRO A 352 -2.37 -11.70 -13.63
N PRO A 353 -1.10 -11.22 -13.61
CA PRO A 353 0.06 -12.11 -13.41
C PRO A 353 -0.02 -12.92 -12.11
N MET A 354 -0.49 -12.31 -11.01
CA MET A 354 -0.64 -13.01 -9.73
C MET A 354 -1.78 -14.02 -9.78
N ALA A 355 -2.90 -13.71 -10.45
CA ALA A 355 -3.99 -14.67 -10.63
C ALA A 355 -3.54 -15.95 -11.37
N ILE A 356 -2.68 -15.81 -12.39
CA ILE A 356 -2.09 -16.95 -13.11
C ILE A 356 -1.24 -17.80 -12.16
N LEU A 357 -0.39 -17.15 -11.36
CA LEU A 357 0.49 -17.84 -10.42
C LEU A 357 -0.29 -18.56 -9.31
N LEU A 358 -1.34 -17.94 -8.79
CA LEU A 358 -2.27 -18.54 -7.83
C LEU A 358 -3.01 -19.74 -8.43
N TYR A 359 -3.43 -19.68 -9.69
CA TYR A 359 -4.04 -20.85 -10.35
C TYR A 359 -3.05 -22.02 -10.46
N GLN A 360 -1.77 -21.74 -10.78
CA GLN A 360 -0.72 -22.77 -10.81
C GLN A 360 -0.40 -23.34 -9.43
N ALA A 361 -0.49 -22.53 -8.37
CA ALA A 361 -0.36 -22.99 -6.99
C ALA A 361 -1.54 -23.93 -6.61
N LEU A 362 -2.76 -23.58 -7.04
CA LEU A 362 -3.94 -24.40 -6.81
C LEU A 362 -3.84 -25.78 -7.46
N THR A 363 -3.37 -25.86 -8.71
CA THR A 363 -3.19 -27.15 -9.42
C THR A 363 -2.11 -28.03 -8.78
N ARG A 364 -1.16 -27.41 -8.07
CA ARG A 364 -0.10 -28.09 -7.30
C ARG A 364 -0.50 -28.41 -5.85
N GLY A 365 -1.69 -28.01 -5.42
CA GLY A 365 -2.18 -28.25 -4.06
C GLY A 365 -1.57 -27.36 -2.98
N ILE A 366 -0.97 -26.22 -3.36
CA ILE A 366 -0.41 -25.24 -2.43
C ILE A 366 -1.54 -24.39 -1.85
N ALA A 367 -1.72 -24.41 -0.53
CA ALA A 367 -2.73 -23.65 0.22
C ALA A 367 -4.12 -23.58 -0.46
N PRO A 368 -4.73 -24.72 -0.84
CA PRO A 368 -5.80 -24.77 -1.84
C PRO A 368 -7.08 -24.00 -1.44
N GLU A 369 -7.44 -23.99 -0.16
CA GLU A 369 -8.61 -23.23 0.30
C GLU A 369 -8.37 -21.72 0.27
N TYR A 370 -7.20 -21.29 0.73
CA TYR A 370 -6.84 -19.88 0.72
C TYR A 370 -6.70 -19.34 -0.69
N VAL A 371 -6.02 -20.08 -1.57
CA VAL A 371 -5.88 -19.73 -2.98
C VAL A 371 -7.23 -19.68 -3.68
N ARG A 372 -8.18 -20.58 -3.36
CA ARG A 372 -9.57 -20.48 -3.84
C ARG A 372 -10.24 -19.19 -3.41
N ARG A 373 -10.10 -18.78 -2.14
CA ARG A 373 -10.64 -17.50 -1.64
C ARG A 373 -10.02 -16.32 -2.38
N LEU A 374 -8.70 -16.30 -2.57
CA LEU A 374 -7.98 -15.26 -3.31
C LEU A 374 -8.48 -15.16 -4.76
N LEU A 375 -8.53 -16.28 -5.49
CA LEU A 375 -9.00 -16.33 -6.88
C LEU A 375 -10.46 -15.91 -7.03
N ALA A 376 -11.33 -16.24 -6.06
CA ALA A 376 -12.73 -15.81 -6.06
C ALA A 376 -12.91 -14.30 -5.83
N ALA A 377 -11.95 -13.66 -5.16
CA ALA A 377 -11.97 -12.24 -4.86
C ALA A 377 -11.41 -11.36 -6.00
N PHE A 378 -10.65 -11.94 -6.96
CA PHE A 378 -10.23 -11.19 -8.13
C PHE A 378 -11.46 -10.63 -8.86
N PRO A 379 -11.45 -9.33 -9.23
CA PRO A 379 -12.55 -8.74 -9.96
C PRO A 379 -12.76 -9.54 -11.25
N ALA A 380 -13.96 -10.08 -11.43
CA ALA A 380 -14.40 -10.55 -12.73
C ALA A 380 -14.21 -9.36 -13.66
N VAL A 381 -13.31 -9.47 -14.65
CA VAL A 381 -13.03 -8.39 -15.59
C VAL A 381 -14.35 -7.98 -16.23
N GLU A 382 -14.95 -6.91 -15.72
CA GLU A 382 -16.04 -6.20 -16.38
C GLU A 382 -15.42 -5.65 -17.64
N ALA A 383 -15.55 -6.40 -18.73
CA ALA A 383 -15.26 -5.90 -20.05
C ALA A 383 -16.20 -4.72 -20.29
N LYS A 384 -15.71 -3.50 -20.01
CA LYS A 384 -16.27 -2.26 -20.56
C LYS A 384 -16.55 -2.52 -22.04
N GLU A 385 -17.81 -2.42 -22.40
CA GLU A 385 -18.24 -2.42 -23.79
C GLU A 385 -17.43 -1.36 -24.53
N PRO A 386 -16.66 -1.70 -25.59
CA PRO A 386 -16.31 -0.70 -26.56
C PRO A 386 -17.61 -0.33 -27.28
N ALA A 387 -17.96 0.95 -27.21
CA ALA A 387 -19.02 1.54 -28.00
C ALA A 387 -18.95 1.03 -29.45
N ARG A 388 -20.12 0.69 -29.99
CA ARG A 388 -20.33 0.40 -31.42
C ARG A 388 -19.55 1.38 -32.28
N SER A 389 -18.60 0.86 -33.04
CA SER A 389 -18.18 1.50 -34.28
C SER A 389 -18.25 0.44 -35.38
N GLU A 390 -19.35 0.46 -36.10
CA GLU A 390 -19.47 -0.15 -37.42
C GLU A 390 -18.52 0.60 -38.35
N THR A 391 -17.48 -0.05 -38.88
CA THR A 391 -17.16 -0.10 -40.33
C THR A 391 -15.79 -0.76 -40.62
N GLN A 392 -15.87 -1.83 -41.41
CA GLN A 392 -14.90 -2.39 -42.38
C GLN A 392 -13.71 -3.26 -41.94
N PRO A 393 -13.35 -4.26 -42.80
CA PRO A 393 -12.42 -5.34 -42.47
C PRO A 393 -10.99 -5.02 -42.93
N SER A 394 -10.03 -5.06 -42.01
CA SER A 394 -8.61 -5.08 -42.34
C SER A 394 -8.10 -6.53 -42.35
N ASP A 395 -7.84 -7.02 -43.55
CA ASP A 395 -7.09 -8.23 -43.84
C ASP A 395 -5.58 -7.93 -43.67
N SER A 396 -5.00 -8.35 -42.54
CA SER A 396 -3.55 -8.48 -42.36
C SER A 396 -3.22 -9.41 -41.18
N GLY A 397 -3.32 -10.71 -41.44
CA GLY A 397 -2.17 -11.64 -41.36
C GLY A 397 -1.35 -11.84 -40.08
N LEU A 398 -1.79 -11.44 -38.89
CA LEU A 398 -1.19 -11.87 -37.62
C LEU A 398 -2.29 -12.28 -36.65
N ILE A 399 -2.57 -13.58 -36.56
CA ILE A 399 -3.48 -14.16 -35.58
C ILE A 399 -2.81 -13.99 -34.22
N GLU A 400 -3.39 -13.17 -33.33
CA GLU A 400 -2.97 -13.15 -31.92
C GLU A 400 -3.10 -14.57 -31.35
N PRO A 401 -2.04 -15.15 -30.77
CA PRO A 401 -2.12 -16.49 -30.22
C PRO A 401 -3.17 -16.56 -29.10
N LEU A 402 -3.95 -17.64 -29.11
CA LEU A 402 -4.87 -17.94 -28.02
C LEU A 402 -4.05 -18.23 -26.76
N SER A 403 -4.49 -17.69 -25.62
CA SER A 403 -3.93 -18.05 -24.32
C SER A 403 -4.22 -19.52 -24.00
N GLU A 404 -3.43 -20.15 -23.14
CA GLU A 404 -3.64 -21.54 -22.70
C GLU A 404 -5.08 -21.77 -22.19
N ARG A 405 -5.62 -20.79 -21.48
CA ARG A 405 -7.01 -20.85 -20.99
C ARG A 405 -8.06 -20.74 -22.09
N GLU A 406 -7.79 -19.96 -23.13
CA GLU A 406 -8.66 -19.90 -24.31
C GLU A 406 -8.59 -21.20 -25.12
N ILE A 407 -7.44 -21.88 -25.14
CA ILE A 407 -7.29 -23.20 -25.76
C ILE A 407 -8.10 -24.26 -24.99
N GLU A 408 -8.03 -24.29 -23.67
CA GLU A 408 -8.84 -25.20 -22.84
C GLU A 408 -10.35 -24.97 -23.03
N VAL A 409 -10.79 -23.71 -23.05
CA VAL A 409 -12.19 -23.37 -23.33
C VAL A 409 -12.56 -23.79 -24.75
N LEU A 410 -11.69 -23.56 -25.74
CA LEU A 410 -11.92 -23.96 -27.14
C LEU A 410 -12.00 -25.49 -27.30
N GLN A 411 -11.20 -26.26 -26.56
CA GLN A 411 -11.27 -27.73 -26.54
C GLN A 411 -12.61 -28.22 -26.01
N LEU A 412 -13.07 -27.69 -24.87
CA LEU A 412 -14.38 -28.07 -24.33
C LEU A 412 -15.54 -27.56 -25.20
N VAL A 413 -15.34 -26.43 -25.89
CA VAL A 413 -16.27 -25.93 -26.90
C VAL A 413 -16.39 -26.93 -28.07
N ALA A 414 -15.25 -27.42 -28.57
CA ALA A 414 -15.20 -28.40 -29.65
C ALA A 414 -15.76 -29.77 -29.24
N ALA A 415 -15.64 -30.14 -27.96
CA ALA A 415 -16.25 -31.33 -27.38
C ALA A 415 -17.77 -31.20 -27.15
N GLY A 416 -18.39 -30.07 -27.50
CA GLY A 416 -19.85 -29.89 -27.46
C GLY A 416 -20.43 -29.44 -26.12
N LEU A 417 -19.62 -29.18 -25.09
CA LEU A 417 -20.09 -28.81 -23.75
C LEU A 417 -20.70 -27.41 -23.71
N THR A 418 -21.90 -27.23 -23.17
CA THR A 418 -22.51 -25.93 -22.93
C THR A 418 -21.65 -25.03 -22.03
N ASN A 419 -21.84 -23.72 -22.09
CA ASN A 419 -21.08 -22.81 -21.23
C ASN A 419 -21.29 -23.09 -19.73
N GLN A 420 -22.41 -23.70 -19.35
CA GLN A 420 -22.67 -24.18 -18.00
C GLN A 420 -21.83 -25.40 -17.63
N GLU A 421 -21.71 -26.38 -18.52
CA GLU A 421 -20.88 -27.55 -18.30
C GLU A 421 -19.38 -27.21 -18.31
N ILE A 422 -18.97 -26.30 -19.20
CA ILE A 422 -17.62 -25.74 -19.23
C ILE A 422 -17.34 -25.00 -17.92
N ALA A 423 -18.27 -24.18 -17.45
CA ALA A 423 -18.16 -23.47 -16.17
C ALA A 423 -17.98 -24.45 -15.01
N GLY A 424 -18.79 -25.52 -14.95
CA GLY A 424 -18.63 -26.57 -13.94
C GLY A 424 -17.32 -27.33 -14.03
N ARG A 425 -16.85 -27.64 -15.25
CA ARG A 425 -15.63 -28.43 -15.47
C ARG A 425 -14.34 -27.64 -15.27
N LEU A 426 -14.39 -26.34 -15.53
CA LEU A 426 -13.27 -25.42 -15.36
C LEU A 426 -13.34 -24.62 -14.05
N PHE A 427 -14.34 -24.88 -13.21
CA PHE A 427 -14.66 -24.15 -11.97
C PHE A 427 -14.71 -22.62 -12.18
N LEU A 428 -15.28 -22.21 -13.31
CA LEU A 428 -15.50 -20.80 -13.70
C LEU A 428 -16.98 -20.43 -13.54
N SER A 429 -17.29 -19.14 -13.52
CA SER A 429 -18.67 -18.70 -13.72
C SER A 429 -19.09 -18.88 -15.19
N GLN A 430 -20.39 -19.09 -15.46
CA GLN A 430 -20.91 -19.14 -16.84
C GLN A 430 -20.62 -17.85 -17.62
N HIS A 431 -20.54 -16.71 -16.91
CA HIS A 431 -20.21 -15.43 -17.50
C HIS A 431 -18.74 -15.41 -17.97
N THR A 432 -17.82 -15.88 -17.14
CA THR A 432 -16.38 -15.98 -17.48
C THR A 432 -16.18 -16.85 -18.73
N VAL A 433 -16.89 -17.97 -18.85
CA VAL A 433 -16.86 -18.82 -20.04
C VAL A 433 -17.37 -18.09 -21.29
N LYS A 434 -18.43 -17.28 -21.17
CA LYS A 434 -18.93 -16.46 -22.29
C LYS A 434 -17.89 -15.42 -22.74
N VAL A 435 -17.16 -14.81 -21.81
CA VAL A 435 -16.09 -13.85 -22.11
C VAL A 435 -14.95 -14.53 -22.86
N HIS A 436 -14.46 -15.67 -22.38
CA HIS A 436 -13.43 -16.46 -23.08
C HIS A 436 -13.90 -16.88 -24.47
N ALA A 437 -15.13 -17.37 -24.62
CA ALA A 437 -15.70 -17.74 -25.92
C ALA A 437 -15.72 -16.55 -26.89
N ARG A 438 -16.11 -15.35 -26.42
CA ARG A 438 -16.13 -14.14 -27.24
C ARG A 438 -14.72 -13.74 -27.70
N ASN A 439 -13.74 -13.79 -26.81
CA ASN A 439 -12.35 -13.46 -27.14
C ASN A 439 -11.77 -14.46 -28.14
N ILE A 440 -12.05 -15.75 -27.96
CA ILE A 440 -11.69 -16.81 -28.92
C ILE A 440 -12.30 -16.50 -30.29
N TYR A 441 -13.57 -16.11 -30.36
CA TYR A 441 -14.23 -15.81 -31.63
C TYR A 441 -13.61 -14.60 -32.33
N GLY A 442 -13.28 -13.55 -31.57
CA GLY A 442 -12.58 -12.38 -32.08
C GLY A 442 -11.21 -12.74 -32.67
N LYS A 443 -10.40 -13.49 -31.92
CA LYS A 443 -9.04 -13.91 -32.33
C LYS A 443 -9.04 -14.88 -33.51
N LEU A 444 -10.04 -15.75 -33.61
CA LEU A 444 -10.17 -16.71 -34.71
C LEU A 444 -10.92 -16.15 -35.93
N GLY A 445 -11.46 -14.93 -35.86
CA GLY A 445 -12.21 -14.30 -36.94
C GLY A 445 -13.55 -14.98 -37.28
N VAL A 446 -14.19 -15.59 -36.28
CA VAL A 446 -15.42 -16.40 -36.46
C VAL A 446 -16.61 -15.79 -35.72
N LYS A 447 -17.83 -16.15 -36.11
CA LYS A 447 -19.06 -15.54 -35.55
C LYS A 447 -19.84 -16.46 -34.62
N ASN A 448 -19.55 -17.76 -34.64
CA ASN A 448 -20.26 -18.72 -33.81
C ASN A 448 -19.38 -19.88 -33.35
N ARG A 449 -19.92 -20.59 -32.36
CA ARG A 449 -19.28 -21.71 -31.69
C ARG A 449 -18.82 -22.83 -32.64
N THR A 450 -19.67 -23.19 -33.60
CA THR A 450 -19.38 -24.25 -34.57
C THR A 450 -18.24 -23.84 -35.50
N GLN A 451 -18.23 -22.58 -35.93
CA GLN A 451 -17.13 -22.01 -36.72
C GLN A 451 -15.83 -21.97 -35.92
N ALA A 452 -15.87 -21.64 -34.62
CA ALA A 452 -14.69 -21.64 -33.76
C ALA A 452 -14.08 -23.04 -33.62
N ALA A 453 -14.89 -24.06 -33.41
CA ALA A 453 -14.42 -25.45 -33.36
C ALA A 453 -13.81 -25.90 -34.71
N ALA A 454 -14.47 -25.60 -35.83
CA ALA A 454 -13.96 -25.93 -37.17
C ALA A 454 -12.65 -25.20 -37.50
N ARG A 455 -12.55 -23.90 -37.14
CA ARG A 455 -11.36 -23.08 -37.36
C ARG A 455 -10.20 -23.51 -36.46
N GLY A 456 -10.47 -23.88 -35.21
CA GLY A 456 -9.48 -24.43 -34.29
C GLY A 456 -8.84 -25.73 -34.79
N LYS A 457 -9.63 -26.61 -35.43
CA LYS A 457 -9.11 -27.82 -36.11
C LYS A 457 -8.30 -27.49 -37.36
N ALA A 458 -8.81 -26.61 -38.22
CA ALA A 458 -8.12 -26.21 -39.45
C ALA A 458 -6.76 -25.53 -39.20
N LEU A 459 -6.60 -24.88 -38.04
CA LEU A 459 -5.36 -24.24 -37.61
C LEU A 459 -4.43 -25.16 -36.79
N GLY A 460 -4.80 -26.42 -36.57
CA GLY A 460 -3.98 -27.39 -35.80
C GLY A 460 -3.90 -27.12 -34.29
N ILE A 461 -4.72 -26.20 -33.77
CA ILE A 461 -4.79 -25.86 -32.33
C ILE A 461 -5.55 -26.96 -31.57
N LEU A 462 -6.52 -27.59 -32.23
CA LEU A 462 -7.27 -28.73 -31.72
C LEU A 462 -6.79 -30.00 -32.43
N SER A 463 -6.40 -31.01 -31.67
CA SER A 463 -6.10 -32.34 -32.21
C SER A 463 -7.36 -32.99 -32.76
N ASP A 464 -7.27 -33.65 -33.92
CA ASP A 464 -8.35 -34.49 -34.41
C ASP A 464 -8.54 -35.67 -33.44
N SER A 465 -9.69 -35.68 -32.75
CA SER A 465 -10.18 -36.81 -31.97
C SER A 465 -11.04 -37.72 -32.83
#